data_AF-A0A842QMP6-F1
#
_entry.id   AF-A0A842QMP6-F1
#
_cell.length_a   1.000
_cell.length_b   1.000
_cell.length_c   1.000
_cell.angle_alpha   90.00
_cell.angle_beta   90.00
_cell.angle_gamma   90.00
#
_symmetry.space_group_name_H-M   'P 1'
#
loop_
_entity.id
_entity.type
_entity.pdbx_description
1 polymer ?
#
loop_
_entity_poly.entity_id
_entity_poly.type
_entity_poly.pdbx_seq_one_letter_code
_entity_poly.pdbx_strand_id
1 'polypeptide(L)' 'MGRKNKNKPKKVSAKREKYKKFHKEKPGTVDISMPELTEEQMKQKREDESRIDRFLRYNRNPPAKEVIERRMKDKR' A
#
# COMPACT_ATOMS: atom_id res chain seq x y z
N MET A 1 18.08 38.87 40.62
CA MET A 1 17.88 37.87 39.55
C MET A 1 18.21 36.46 40.09
N GLY A 2 17.21 35.73 40.61
CA GLY A 2 17.42 34.44 41.28
C GLY A 2 17.56 33.27 40.28
N ARG A 3 18.67 32.54 40.36
CA ARG A 3 18.96 31.34 39.54
C ARG A 3 17.98 30.21 39.91
N LYS A 4 17.10 29.81 38.98
CA LYS A 4 16.14 28.71 39.21
C LYS A 4 16.87 27.35 39.13
N ASN A 5 16.76 26.56 40.20
CA ASN A 5 17.32 25.21 40.30
C ASN A 5 16.77 24.27 39.21
N LYS A 6 17.65 23.81 38.31
CA LYS A 6 17.31 22.94 37.18
C LYS A 6 17.04 21.47 37.57
N ASN A 7 17.41 21.06 38.79
CA ASN A 7 17.35 19.67 39.25
C ASN A 7 16.09 19.30 40.06
N LYS A 8 15.10 20.21 40.19
CA LYS A 8 13.84 19.84 40.86
C LYS A 8 12.95 19.07 39.88
N PRO A 9 12.49 17.84 40.21
CA PRO A 9 11.56 17.12 39.36
C PRO A 9 10.28 17.95 39.22
N LYS A 10 9.96 18.32 37.98
CA LYS A 10 8.73 19.07 37.68
C LYS A 10 7.55 18.13 37.92
N LYS A 11 6.62 18.54 38.79
CA LYS A 11 5.35 17.82 38.98
C LYS A 11 4.65 17.71 37.63
N VAL A 12 4.52 16.49 37.12
CA VAL A 12 3.81 16.20 35.89
C VAL A 12 2.31 16.24 36.22
N SER A 13 1.48 16.82 35.35
CA SER A 13 0.04 16.87 35.62
C SER A 13 -0.56 15.47 35.57
N ALA A 14 -1.51 15.15 36.46
CA ALA A 14 -2.15 13.84 36.52
C ALA A 14 -2.80 13.41 35.18
N LYS A 15 -3.27 14.39 34.39
CA LYS A 15 -3.76 14.15 33.02
C LYS A 15 -2.64 13.62 32.12
N ARG A 16 -1.46 14.23 32.15
CA ARG A 16 -0.32 13.83 31.32
C ARG A 16 0.22 12.43 31.70
N GLU A 17 0.13 12.03 32.96
CA GLU A 17 0.44 10.66 33.38
C GLU A 17 -0.63 9.65 32.92
N LYS A 18 -1.92 10.00 33.05
CA LYS A 18 -3.04 9.17 32.58
C LYS A 18 -2.96 8.91 31.07
N TYR A 19 -2.54 9.91 30.29
CA TYR A 19 -2.39 9.82 28.83
C TYR A 19 -1.04 9.29 28.35
N LYS A 20 -0.06 9.07 29.24
CA LYS A 20 1.24 8.52 28.88
C LYS A 20 1.14 7.09 28.31
N LYS A 21 0.20 6.29 28.82
CA LYS A 21 -0.11 4.94 28.32
C LYS A 21 -0.87 4.94 26.99
N PHE A 22 -1.43 6.08 26.60
CA PHE A 22 -2.21 6.26 25.36
C PHE A 22 -1.41 6.94 24.24
N HIS A 23 -0.14 7.30 24.50
CA HIS A 23 0.81 7.53 23.42
C HIS A 23 1.11 6.17 22.78
N LYS A 24 0.16 5.70 21.96
CA LYS A 24 0.37 4.64 21.00
C LYS A 24 1.66 5.00 20.27
N GLU A 25 2.66 4.13 20.37
CA GLU A 25 3.84 4.22 19.53
C GLU A 25 3.33 4.45 18.10
N LYS A 26 3.76 5.55 17.48
CA LYS A 26 3.42 5.78 16.08
C LYS A 26 3.84 4.50 15.36
N PRO A 27 2.97 3.85 14.56
CA PRO A 27 3.39 2.68 13.82
C PRO A 27 4.64 3.10 13.05
N GLY A 28 5.77 2.50 13.40
CA GLY A 28 7.02 2.80 12.74
C GLY A 28 6.80 2.61 11.26
N THR A 29 7.27 3.56 10.45
CA THR A 29 7.42 3.31 9.02
C THR A 29 8.35 2.11 8.90
N VAL A 30 7.76 0.95 8.63
CA VAL A 30 8.53 -0.26 8.32
C VAL A 30 9.08 -0.02 6.92
N ASP A 31 10.39 0.15 6.81
CA ASP A 31 11.06 0.22 5.53
C ASP A 31 11.08 -1.19 4.93
N ILE A 32 9.97 -1.53 4.25
CA ILE A 32 9.85 -2.78 3.50
C ILE A 32 10.65 -2.58 2.21
N SER A 33 11.88 -3.09 2.18
CA SER A 33 12.62 -3.24 0.93
C SER A 33 12.04 -4.41 0.15
N MET A 34 11.89 -4.24 -1.16
CA MET A 34 11.56 -5.36 -2.04
C MET A 34 12.78 -6.30 -2.12
N PRO A 35 12.58 -7.63 -2.09
CA PRO A 35 13.67 -8.56 -2.32
C PRO A 35 14.23 -8.40 -3.73
N GLU A 36 15.55 -8.53 -3.86
CA GLU A 36 16.20 -8.59 -5.16
C GLU A 36 15.81 -9.88 -5.87
N LEU A 37 15.27 -9.74 -7.08
CA LEU A 37 14.88 -10.88 -7.91
C LEU A 37 16.08 -11.33 -8.74
N THR A 38 16.23 -12.64 -8.93
CA THR A 38 17.20 -13.17 -9.90
C THR A 38 16.79 -12.79 -11.32
N GLU A 39 17.73 -12.86 -12.28
CA GLU A 39 17.45 -12.52 -13.68
C GLU A 39 16.32 -13.38 -14.28
N GLU A 40 16.26 -14.66 -13.93
CA GLU A 40 15.20 -15.58 -14.35
C GLU A 40 13.82 -15.16 -13.79
N GLN A 41 13.77 -14.80 -12.50
CA GLN A 41 12.55 -14.32 -11.86
C GLN A 41 12.07 -12.98 -12.44
N MET A 42 13.01 -12.09 -12.78
CA MET A 42 12.68 -10.84 -13.47
C MET A 42 12.09 -11.08 -14.86
N LYS A 43 12.64 -12.04 -15.60
CA LYS A 43 12.11 -12.41 -16.92
C LYS A 43 10.68 -12.95 -16.79
N GLN A 44 10.45 -13.87 -15.86
CA GLN A 44 9.12 -14.42 -15.62
C GLN A 44 8.11 -13.33 -15.23
N LYS A 45 8.49 -12.41 -14.34
CA LYS A 45 7.63 -11.28 -13.94
C LYS A 45 7.20 -10.43 -15.14
N ARG A 46 8.11 -10.12 -16.06
CA ARG A 46 7.80 -9.36 -17.28
C ARG A 46 6.83 -10.11 -18.20
N GLU A 47 7.02 -11.42 -18.34
CA GLU A 47 6.13 -12.26 -19.14
C GLU A 47 4.72 -12.30 -18.54
N ASP A 48 4.61 -12.45 -17.23
CA ASP A 48 3.35 -12.43 -16.49
C ASP A 48 2.65 -11.07 -16.61
N GLU A 49 3.36 -9.97 -16.43
CA GLU A 49 2.84 -8.62 -16.63
C GLU A 49 2.28 -8.42 -18.04
N SER A 50 2.98 -8.92 -19.07
CA SER A 50 2.51 -8.85 -20.47
C SER A 50 1.23 -9.65 -20.72
N ARG A 51 1.06 -10.77 -20.00
CA ARG A 51 -0.10 -11.66 -20.11
C ARG A 51 -1.30 -11.04 -19.43
N ILE A 52 -1.09 -10.48 -18.23
CA ILE A 52 -2.12 -9.77 -17.47
C ILE A 52 -2.59 -8.54 -18.24
N ASP A 53 -1.69 -7.74 -18.80
CA ASP A 53 -2.07 -6.55 -19.59
C ASP A 53 -2.93 -6.94 -20.81
N ARG A 54 -2.53 -7.99 -21.55
CA ARG A 54 -3.34 -8.52 -22.66
C ARG A 54 -4.74 -8.96 -22.22
N PHE A 55 -4.84 -9.68 -21.11
CA PHE A 55 -6.12 -10.11 -20.54
C PHE A 55 -6.99 -8.93 -20.13
N LEU A 56 -6.42 -7.94 -19.45
CA LEU A 56 -7.12 -6.74 -19.02
C LEU A 56 -7.61 -5.90 -20.21
N ARG A 57 -6.79 -5.79 -21.28
CA ARG A 57 -7.19 -5.10 -22.52
C ARG A 57 -8.37 -5.79 -23.20
N TYR A 58 -8.33 -7.10 -23.32
CA TYR A 58 -9.40 -7.87 -23.95
C TYR A 58 -10.71 -7.80 -23.16
N ASN A 59 -10.65 -7.88 -21.82
CA ASN A 59 -11.85 -7.77 -20.98
C ASN A 59 -12.41 -6.34 -20.92
N ARG A 60 -11.56 -5.32 -20.93
CA ARG A 60 -12.00 -3.92 -20.93
C ARG A 60 -12.56 -3.49 -22.28
N ASN A 61 -11.93 -3.93 -23.37
CA ASN A 61 -12.34 -3.64 -24.74
C ASN A 61 -12.49 -4.96 -25.50
N PRO A 62 -13.66 -5.62 -25.40
CA PRO A 62 -13.92 -6.81 -26.20
C PRO A 62 -13.76 -6.46 -27.68
N PRO A 63 -13.05 -7.28 -28.48
CA PRO A 63 -12.85 -6.99 -29.89
C PRO A 63 -14.19 -6.85 -30.60
N ALA A 64 -14.31 -5.83 -31.45
CA ALA A 64 -15.58 -5.46 -32.08
C ALA A 64 -16.29 -6.62 -32.80
N LYS A 65 -15.52 -7.58 -33.33
CA LYS A 65 -16.03 -8.79 -33.99
C LYS A 65 -16.86 -9.66 -33.03
N GLU A 66 -16.37 -9.89 -31.82
CA GLU A 66 -17.07 -10.70 -30.82
C GLU A 66 -18.32 -10.01 -30.28
N VAL A 67 -18.29 -8.67 -30.18
CA VAL A 67 -19.48 -7.89 -29.79
C VAL A 67 -20.57 -7.99 -30.87
N ILE A 68 -20.20 -7.95 -32.15
CA ILE A 68 -21.13 -8.14 -33.27
C ILE A 68 -21.72 -9.55 -33.26
N GLU A 69 -20.89 -10.58 -33.09
CA GLU A 69 -21.35 -11.98 -33.03
C GLU A 69 -22.28 -12.23 -31.84
N ARG A 70 -21.96 -11.72 -30.64
CA ARG A 70 -22.85 -11.79 -29.47
C ARG A 70 -24.18 -11.08 -29.74
N ARG A 71 -24.16 -9.87 -30.30
CA ARG A 71 -25.39 -9.14 -30.66
C ARG A 71 -26.22 -9.85 -31.72
N MET A 72 -25.60 -10.53 -32.69
CA MET A 72 -26.29 -11.34 -33.69
C MET A 72 -26.92 -12.59 -33.08
N LYS A 73 -26.26 -13.19 -32.07
CA LYS A 73 -26.75 -14.36 -31.35
C LYS A 73 -27.89 -14.03 -30.39
N ASP A 74 -27.83 -12.92 -29.65
CA ASP A 74 -28.89 -12.47 -28.73
C ASP A 74 -30.17 -12.01 -29.47
N LYS A 75 -30.08 -11.68 -30.75
CA LYS A 75 -31.23 -11.28 -31.58
C LYS A 75 -32.00 -12.46 -32.19
N ARG A 76 -31.50 -13.69 -32.07
CA ARG A 76 -32.17 -14.93 -32.52
C ARG A 76 -32.90 -15.58 -31.35
#